data_AF-A0A382K7F2-F1
#
_entry.id   AF-A0A382K7F2-F1
#
_cell.length_a   1.000
_cell.length_b   1.000
_cell.length_c   1.000
_cell.angle_alpha   90.00
_cell.angle_beta   90.00
_cell.angle_gamma   90.00
#
_symmetry.space_group_name_H-M   'P 1'
#
loop_
_entity.id
_entity.type
_entity.pdbx_description
1 polymer ?
#
loop_
_entity_poly.entity_id
_entity_poly.type
_entity_poly.pdbx_seq_one_letter_code
_entity_poly.pdbx_strand_id
1 'polypeptide(L)'
;MIRYGIPKYRMPREKLNVEILRVQEMGVTIEFNSPVVDILAKKKQGSFDAVFLAVGAQVAKVLDIENDGAIPILSALDVLRNSENDEPTGLNGRVIVYGGGNTAIDVARTAIRLGALDVHIITVESGEKMPAHEMEVKEALEEGVHIINLRSIKRCEGKTLVLEKMVDTEGGWPQSSGQYENFTGDVLVQALGQTVNTDPFQQISGMVIHEGVLQVDSSMMTGYNGIFAGGDMVPSQRTATTAIGHGKKAALNINNWLNQTTYQPAPKHEIVNSSMMNTWYYSDAPRTFRPILNLVRRVSGFAELVGNLNESNAAYEAR
;
A
#
# COMPACT_ATOMS: atom_id res chain seq x y z
N MET A 1 -6.64 1.81 -2.24
CA MET A 1 -5.19 1.65 -2.48
C MET A 1 -4.84 0.75 -3.65
N ILE A 2 -5.43 -0.44 -3.84
CA ILE A 2 -5.04 -1.37 -4.94
C ILE A 2 -5.05 -0.70 -6.34
N ARG A 3 -6.10 0.08 -6.66
CA ARG A 3 -6.17 0.82 -7.93
C ARG A 3 -5.19 2.01 -7.99
N TYR A 4 -5.17 2.85 -6.97
CA TYR A 4 -4.50 4.16 -7.04
C TYR A 4 -3.08 4.21 -6.48
N GLY A 5 -2.66 3.18 -5.76
CA GLY A 5 -1.36 3.14 -5.07
C GLY A 5 -0.46 1.99 -5.50
N ILE A 6 -0.98 0.99 -6.21
CA ILE A 6 -0.15 -0.07 -6.82
C ILE A 6 -0.13 0.18 -8.34
N PRO A 7 1.05 0.41 -8.95
CA PRO A 7 1.17 0.69 -10.38
C PRO A 7 0.58 -0.41 -11.29
N LYS A 8 0.12 0.00 -12.49
CA LYS A 8 -0.50 -0.87 -13.51
C LYS A 8 0.38 -2.10 -13.87
N TYR A 9 1.71 -1.95 -13.88
CA TYR A 9 2.64 -3.05 -14.20
C TYR A 9 2.72 -4.16 -13.12
N ARG A 10 2.27 -3.87 -11.90
CA ARG A 10 2.16 -4.85 -10.80
C ARG A 10 0.74 -5.35 -10.60
N MET A 11 -0.24 -4.47 -10.79
CA MET A 11 -1.66 -4.77 -10.65
C MET A 11 -2.41 -4.37 -11.92
N PRO A 12 -2.44 -5.24 -12.93
CA PRO A 12 -3.14 -4.96 -14.18
C PRO A 12 -4.62 -4.67 -13.95
N ARG A 13 -5.13 -3.64 -14.62
CA ARG A 13 -6.48 -3.09 -14.31
C ARG A 13 -7.59 -3.98 -14.83
N GLU A 14 -7.35 -4.71 -15.91
CA GLU A 14 -8.26 -5.73 -16.43
C GLU A 14 -8.51 -6.83 -15.39
N LYS A 15 -7.46 -7.29 -14.69
CA LYS A 15 -7.59 -8.31 -13.63
C LYS A 15 -8.37 -7.77 -12.43
N LEU A 16 -8.08 -6.54 -12.01
CA LEU A 16 -8.82 -5.88 -10.93
C LEU A 16 -10.30 -5.65 -11.30
N ASN A 17 -10.58 -5.25 -12.56
CA ASN A 17 -11.93 -4.99 -13.03
C ASN A 17 -12.78 -6.27 -13.03
N VAL A 18 -12.21 -7.43 -13.37
CA VAL A 18 -12.93 -8.72 -13.32
C VAL A 18 -13.40 -9.02 -11.89
N GLU A 19 -12.56 -8.80 -10.87
CA GLU A 19 -12.97 -9.01 -9.47
C GLU A 19 -14.04 -8.01 -9.02
N ILE A 20 -13.98 -6.75 -9.47
CA ILE A 20 -15.02 -5.75 -9.17
C ILE A 20 -16.35 -6.16 -9.81
N LEU A 21 -16.33 -6.58 -11.09
CA LEU A 21 -17.53 -7.02 -11.80
C LEU A 21 -18.18 -8.22 -11.11
N ARG A 22 -17.37 -9.19 -10.65
CA ARG A 22 -17.88 -10.34 -9.89
C ARG A 22 -18.63 -9.93 -8.63
N VAL A 23 -18.16 -8.91 -7.91
CA VAL A 23 -18.86 -8.36 -6.74
C VAL A 23 -20.17 -7.66 -7.14
N GLN A 24 -20.18 -6.93 -8.25
CA GLN A 24 -21.40 -6.29 -8.77
C GLN A 24 -22.45 -7.34 -9.21
N GLU A 25 -22.02 -8.42 -9.86
CA GLU A 25 -22.89 -9.53 -10.28
C GLU A 25 -23.55 -10.27 -9.10
N MET A 26 -22.97 -10.18 -7.89
CA MET A 26 -23.59 -10.68 -6.65
C MET A 26 -24.71 -9.77 -6.13
N GLY A 27 -25.00 -8.65 -6.80
CA GLY A 27 -26.05 -7.70 -6.44
C GLY A 27 -25.58 -6.50 -5.61
N VAL A 28 -24.26 -6.25 -5.54
CA VAL A 28 -23.72 -5.08 -4.83
C VAL A 28 -23.87 -3.81 -5.67
N THR A 29 -24.55 -2.81 -5.12
CA THR A 29 -24.63 -1.46 -5.70
C THR A 29 -23.41 -0.64 -5.30
N ILE A 30 -22.77 0.01 -6.28
CA ILE A 30 -21.61 0.88 -6.07
C ILE A 30 -21.97 2.32 -6.46
N GLU A 31 -21.96 3.23 -5.50
CA GLU A 31 -22.16 4.66 -5.71
C GLU A 31 -20.81 5.40 -5.72
N PHE A 32 -20.41 5.90 -6.89
CA PHE A 32 -19.23 6.76 -7.02
C PHE A 32 -19.54 8.21 -6.66
N ASN A 33 -18.50 9.01 -6.40
CA ASN A 33 -18.61 10.44 -6.10
C ASN A 33 -19.52 10.78 -4.90
N SER A 34 -19.66 9.85 -3.95
CA SER A 34 -20.44 10.03 -2.71
C SER A 34 -19.53 9.98 -1.47
N PRO A 35 -18.68 11.00 -1.22
CA PRO A 35 -17.89 11.05 0.00
C PRO A 35 -18.79 11.05 1.24
N VAL A 36 -18.42 10.26 2.25
CA VAL A 36 -19.15 10.19 3.52
C VAL A 36 -18.48 11.16 4.50
N VAL A 37 -19.16 12.25 4.81
CA VAL A 37 -18.71 13.27 5.78
C VAL A 37 -19.25 13.04 7.19
N ASP A 38 -20.38 12.33 7.30
CA ASP A 38 -21.00 11.95 8.57
C ASP A 38 -21.62 10.56 8.38
N ILE A 39 -21.08 9.58 9.09
CA ILE A 39 -21.50 8.18 8.99
C ILE A 39 -22.90 7.97 9.57
N LEU A 40 -23.27 8.63 10.66
CA LEU A 40 -24.60 8.46 11.27
C LEU A 40 -25.68 9.08 10.41
N ALA A 41 -25.43 10.25 9.84
CA ALA A 41 -26.34 10.89 8.90
C ALA A 41 -26.55 10.02 7.65
N LYS A 42 -25.47 9.51 7.04
CA LYS A 42 -25.55 8.64 5.85
C LYS A 42 -26.25 7.31 6.17
N LYS A 43 -25.97 6.69 7.33
CA LYS A 43 -26.66 5.48 7.81
C LYS A 43 -28.17 5.70 7.91
N LYS A 44 -28.59 6.82 8.52
CA LYS A 44 -30.00 7.18 8.68
C LYS A 44 -30.68 7.50 7.34
N GLN A 45 -30.03 8.28 6.47
CA GLN A 45 -30.59 8.65 5.16
C GLN A 45 -30.82 7.43 4.26
N GLY A 46 -29.88 6.48 4.27
CA GLY A 46 -30.00 5.24 3.50
C GLY A 46 -30.83 4.15 4.17
N SER A 47 -31.37 4.39 5.37
CA SER A 47 -32.09 3.39 6.17
C SER A 47 -31.31 2.09 6.34
N PHE A 48 -29.99 2.18 6.57
CA PHE A 48 -29.12 1.01 6.71
C PHE A 48 -29.12 0.47 8.14
N ASP A 49 -29.35 -0.84 8.29
CA ASP A 49 -29.31 -1.53 9.59
C ASP A 49 -27.89 -1.62 10.14
N ALA A 50 -26.91 -1.98 9.30
CA ALA A 50 -25.49 -2.10 9.63
C ALA A 50 -24.60 -1.31 8.65
N VAL A 51 -23.41 -0.92 9.12
CA VAL A 51 -22.39 -0.21 8.32
C VAL A 51 -21.04 -0.89 8.49
N PHE A 52 -20.31 -1.05 7.39
CA PHE A 52 -18.90 -1.47 7.42
C PHE A 52 -18.01 -0.36 6.85
N LEU A 53 -17.10 0.15 7.68
CA LEU A 53 -16.15 1.18 7.33
C LEU A 53 -14.88 0.54 6.76
N ALA A 54 -14.58 0.84 5.51
CA ALA A 54 -13.40 0.37 4.80
C ALA A 54 -12.72 1.51 4.01
N VAL A 55 -12.66 2.70 4.60
CA VAL A 55 -12.08 3.87 3.93
C VAL A 55 -10.56 3.76 3.78
N GLY A 56 -9.90 2.96 4.61
CA GLY A 56 -8.45 2.76 4.59
C GLY A 56 -7.67 4.01 5.03
N ALA A 57 -6.36 4.00 4.82
CA ALA A 57 -5.46 5.11 5.14
C ALA A 57 -5.21 5.98 3.89
N GLN A 58 -6.08 6.94 3.60
CA GLN A 58 -6.02 7.72 2.35
C GLN A 58 -5.27 9.05 2.45
N VAL A 59 -4.72 9.39 3.62
CA VAL A 59 -4.03 10.67 3.82
C VAL A 59 -2.54 10.40 3.87
N ALA A 60 -1.75 11.06 3.02
CA ALA A 60 -0.29 10.92 3.05
C ALA A 60 0.27 11.58 4.33
N LYS A 61 1.25 10.93 4.96
CA LYS A 61 2.08 11.58 5.98
C LYS A 61 3.09 12.46 5.26
N VAL A 62 3.12 13.73 5.63
CA VAL A 62 4.06 14.72 5.09
C VAL A 62 4.92 15.25 6.23
N LEU A 63 6.20 15.45 5.94
CA LEU A 63 7.11 16.23 6.77
C LEU A 63 7.12 17.66 6.22
N ASP A 64 7.06 18.63 7.14
CA ASP A 64 7.29 20.02 6.80
C ASP A 64 8.81 20.22 6.62
N ILE A 65 9.24 20.33 5.37
CA ILE A 65 10.63 20.51 4.99
C ILE A 65 10.77 21.96 4.55
N GLU A 66 11.62 22.71 5.26
CA GLU A 66 11.93 24.09 4.90
C GLU A 66 12.39 24.17 3.45
N ASN A 67 11.79 25.07 2.67
CA ASN A 67 11.98 25.17 1.22
C ASN A 67 11.69 26.61 0.75
N ASP A 68 12.46 27.09 -0.21
CA ASP A 68 12.26 28.40 -0.87
C ASP A 68 11.32 28.34 -2.09
N GLY A 69 10.82 27.15 -2.42
CA GLY A 69 9.89 26.89 -3.53
C GLY A 69 10.57 26.53 -4.85
N ALA A 70 11.91 26.51 -4.92
CA ALA A 70 12.63 26.18 -6.14
C ALA A 70 12.52 24.69 -6.54
N ILE A 71 12.29 23.80 -5.56
CA ILE A 71 11.94 22.39 -5.80
C ILE A 71 10.48 22.17 -5.42
N PRO A 72 9.64 21.64 -6.34
CA PRO A 72 8.31 21.16 -5.99
C PRO A 72 8.40 19.93 -5.07
N ILE A 73 7.66 19.99 -3.95
CA ILE A 73 7.53 18.89 -3.01
C ILE A 73 6.15 18.25 -3.20
N LEU A 74 6.13 16.99 -3.61
CA LEU A 74 4.94 16.25 -3.99
C LEU A 74 4.63 15.13 -2.98
N SER A 75 3.36 14.73 -2.92
CA SER A 75 2.91 13.54 -2.18
C SER A 75 3.02 12.31 -3.07
N ALA A 76 3.61 11.22 -2.56
CA ALA A 76 3.65 9.94 -3.27
C ALA A 76 2.26 9.42 -3.66
N LEU A 77 1.26 9.65 -2.81
CA LEU A 77 -0.11 9.20 -3.08
C LEU A 77 -0.71 9.95 -4.27
N ASP A 78 -0.47 11.25 -4.37
CA ASP A 78 -0.99 12.08 -5.46
C ASP A 78 -0.26 11.75 -6.76
N VAL A 79 1.06 11.56 -6.71
CA VAL A 79 1.85 11.11 -7.86
C VAL A 79 1.34 9.79 -8.44
N LEU A 80 1.12 8.77 -7.59
CA LEU A 80 0.64 7.46 -8.03
C LEU A 80 -0.81 7.53 -8.53
N ARG A 81 -1.66 8.34 -7.89
CA ARG A 81 -3.04 8.57 -8.34
C ARG A 81 -3.07 9.27 -9.70
N ASN A 82 -2.28 10.32 -9.89
CA ASN A 82 -2.20 11.03 -11.17
C ASN A 82 -1.66 10.10 -12.26
N SER A 83 -0.64 9.29 -11.95
CA SER A 83 -0.15 8.27 -12.89
C SER A 83 -1.21 7.22 -13.25
N GLU A 84 -2.10 6.85 -12.32
CA GLU A 84 -3.20 5.94 -12.62
C GLU A 84 -4.23 6.57 -13.55
N ASN A 85 -4.54 7.85 -13.32
CA ASN A 85 -5.50 8.63 -14.09
C ASN A 85 -4.93 9.20 -15.41
N ASP A 86 -3.67 8.91 -15.73
CA ASP A 86 -2.94 9.48 -16.87
C ASP A 86 -2.90 11.03 -16.83
N GLU A 87 -2.85 11.59 -15.62
CA GLU A 87 -2.72 13.02 -15.32
C GLU A 87 -1.24 13.40 -15.08
N PRO A 88 -0.87 14.69 -15.24
CA PRO A 88 0.49 15.14 -14.97
C PRO A 88 0.94 14.83 -13.53
N THR A 89 2.06 14.11 -13.40
CA THR A 89 2.63 13.71 -12.10
C THR A 89 3.68 14.68 -11.58
N GLY A 90 4.23 15.53 -12.44
CA GLY A 90 5.33 16.44 -12.10
C GLY A 90 6.70 15.76 -11.99
N LEU A 91 6.83 14.47 -12.29
CA LEU A 91 8.07 13.68 -12.18
C LEU A 91 9.03 13.94 -13.35
N ASN A 92 9.73 15.08 -13.35
CA ASN A 92 10.68 15.47 -14.40
C ASN A 92 12.10 15.67 -13.84
N GLY A 93 13.10 15.52 -14.71
CA GLY A 93 14.50 15.77 -14.34
C GLY A 93 15.03 14.71 -13.36
N ARG A 94 15.80 15.15 -12.36
CA ARG A 94 16.24 14.31 -11.25
C ARG A 94 15.17 14.24 -10.15
N VAL A 95 14.55 13.08 -10.01
CA VAL A 95 13.49 12.83 -9.03
C VAL A 95 14.08 12.25 -7.76
N ILE A 96 13.79 12.88 -6.63
CA ILE A 96 14.14 12.42 -5.28
C ILE A 96 12.89 11.87 -4.61
N VAL A 97 12.92 10.63 -4.16
CA VAL A 97 11.83 10.00 -3.40
C VAL A 97 12.29 9.83 -1.96
N TYR A 98 11.59 10.43 -1.01
CA TYR A 98 11.94 10.37 0.41
C TYR A 98 11.08 9.34 1.16
N GLY A 99 11.70 8.23 1.55
CA GLY A 99 11.07 7.12 2.28
C GLY A 99 11.58 5.74 1.83
N GLY A 100 11.41 4.72 2.68
CA GLY A 100 12.00 3.38 2.46
C GLY A 100 11.00 2.24 2.22
N GLY A 101 9.70 2.52 2.19
CA GLY A 101 8.64 1.51 2.02
C GLY A 101 8.30 1.21 0.55
N ASN A 102 7.42 0.22 0.33
CA ASN A 102 6.98 -0.19 -1.02
C ASN A 102 6.44 0.99 -1.85
N THR A 103 5.78 1.97 -1.22
CA THR A 103 5.30 3.18 -1.91
C THR A 103 6.44 4.01 -2.51
N ALA A 104 7.59 4.11 -1.83
CA ALA A 104 8.76 4.80 -2.37
C ALA A 104 9.32 4.07 -3.59
N ILE A 105 9.37 2.73 -3.53
CA ILE A 105 9.78 1.88 -4.66
C ILE A 105 8.84 2.06 -5.85
N ASP A 106 7.53 2.00 -5.63
CA ASP A 106 6.53 2.16 -6.68
C ASP A 106 6.61 3.54 -7.33
N VAL A 107 6.81 4.62 -6.56
CA VAL A 107 7.04 5.98 -7.10
C VAL A 107 8.31 6.03 -7.93
N ALA A 108 9.43 5.53 -7.41
CA ALA A 108 10.72 5.58 -8.10
C ALA A 108 10.68 4.86 -9.45
N ARG A 109 10.10 3.65 -9.47
CA ARG A 109 9.93 2.85 -10.69
C ARG A 109 8.91 3.47 -11.66
N THR A 110 7.90 4.15 -11.14
CA THR A 110 6.96 4.94 -11.95
C THR A 110 7.67 6.14 -12.59
N ALA A 111 8.54 6.84 -11.87
CA ALA A 111 9.31 7.97 -12.40
C ALA A 111 10.18 7.58 -13.58
N ILE A 112 10.87 6.42 -13.52
CA ILE A 112 11.66 5.88 -14.64
C ILE A 112 10.78 5.70 -15.88
N ARG A 113 9.60 5.08 -15.71
CA ARG A 113 8.66 4.80 -16.82
C ARG A 113 8.06 6.05 -17.44
N LEU A 114 7.97 7.13 -16.65
CA LEU A 114 7.52 8.43 -17.11
C LEU A 114 8.65 9.29 -17.69
N GLY A 115 9.88 8.76 -17.77
CA GLY A 115 11.00 9.41 -18.44
C GLY A 115 11.81 10.37 -17.56
N ALA A 116 11.78 10.19 -16.23
CA ALA A 116 12.72 10.88 -15.34
C ALA A 116 14.18 10.60 -15.78
N LEU A 117 15.03 11.62 -15.70
CA LEU A 117 16.43 11.53 -16.14
C LEU A 117 17.31 10.74 -15.17
N ASP A 118 17.01 10.86 -13.88
CA ASP A 118 17.78 10.28 -12.78
C ASP A 118 16.84 10.11 -11.57
N VAL A 119 16.88 8.98 -10.87
CA VAL A 119 15.93 8.67 -9.79
C VAL A 119 16.67 8.16 -8.57
N HIS A 120 16.48 8.87 -7.44
CA HIS A 120 17.11 8.56 -6.17
C HIS A 120 16.07 8.36 -5.08
N ILE A 121 16.19 7.27 -4.33
CA ILE A 121 15.48 7.08 -3.07
C ILE A 121 16.41 7.52 -1.94
N ILE A 122 15.96 8.45 -1.12
CA ILE A 122 16.63 8.84 0.12
C ILE A 122 15.83 8.27 1.28
N THR A 123 16.49 7.58 2.20
CA THR A 123 15.81 6.96 3.34
C THR A 123 16.68 7.00 4.58
N VAL A 124 16.04 7.07 5.75
CA VAL A 124 16.76 7.16 7.04
C VAL A 124 17.22 5.79 7.52
N GLU A 125 16.58 4.72 7.07
CA GLU A 125 16.87 3.33 7.38
C GLU A 125 18.13 2.83 6.65
N SER A 126 18.85 1.91 7.28
CA SER A 126 19.89 1.14 6.60
C SER A 126 19.28 0.20 5.55
N GLY A 127 20.08 -0.23 4.57
CA GLY A 127 19.60 -1.05 3.46
C GLY A 127 18.87 -2.33 3.92
N GLU A 128 19.41 -3.01 4.93
CA GLU A 128 18.84 -4.24 5.52
C GLU A 128 17.54 -4.00 6.30
N LYS A 129 17.33 -2.76 6.79
CA LYS A 129 16.16 -2.37 7.59
C LYS A 129 15.12 -1.61 6.78
N MET A 130 15.26 -1.53 5.45
CA MET A 130 14.26 -0.91 4.61
C MET A 130 12.91 -1.63 4.75
N PRO A 131 11.79 -0.91 4.99
CA PRO A 131 10.47 -1.54 5.09
C PRO A 131 9.98 -2.18 3.79
N ALA A 132 10.54 -1.79 2.63
CA ALA A 132 10.18 -2.36 1.35
C ALA A 132 10.61 -3.84 1.23
N HIS A 133 9.86 -4.62 0.45
CA HIS A 133 10.24 -6.00 0.18
C HIS A 133 11.56 -6.06 -0.61
N GLU A 134 12.49 -6.92 -0.17
CA GLU A 134 13.83 -7.08 -0.77
C GLU A 134 13.78 -7.32 -2.29
N MET A 135 12.83 -8.13 -2.76
CA MET A 135 12.63 -8.38 -4.19
C MET A 135 12.30 -7.09 -4.95
N GLU A 136 11.48 -6.21 -4.39
CA GLU A 136 11.10 -4.95 -5.02
C GLU A 136 12.27 -3.94 -5.03
N VAL A 137 13.06 -3.92 -3.96
CA VAL A 137 14.30 -3.14 -3.89
C VAL A 137 15.26 -3.59 -4.99
N LYS A 138 15.47 -4.91 -5.13
CA LYS A 138 16.33 -5.46 -6.18
C LYS A 138 15.85 -5.10 -7.59
N GLU A 139 14.54 -5.25 -7.86
CA GLU A 139 13.97 -4.86 -9.16
C GLU A 139 14.14 -3.36 -9.44
N ALA A 140 14.02 -2.49 -8.43
CA ALA A 140 14.24 -1.06 -8.59
C ALA A 140 15.69 -0.73 -8.95
N LEU A 141 16.65 -1.38 -8.26
CA LEU A 141 18.08 -1.25 -8.57
C LEU A 141 18.40 -1.73 -9.99
N GLU A 142 17.82 -2.86 -10.41
CA GLU A 142 17.94 -3.38 -11.79
C GLU A 142 17.41 -2.40 -12.83
N GLU A 143 16.35 -1.65 -12.50
CA GLU A 143 15.75 -0.61 -13.35
C GLU A 143 16.54 0.70 -13.38
N GLY A 144 17.56 0.86 -12.53
CA GLY A 144 18.43 2.05 -12.48
C GLY A 144 18.08 3.05 -11.37
N VAL A 145 17.24 2.68 -10.40
CA VAL A 145 17.02 3.49 -9.20
C VAL A 145 18.27 3.47 -8.33
N HIS A 146 18.69 4.63 -7.83
CA HIS A 146 19.76 4.75 -6.84
C HIS A 146 19.17 4.88 -5.43
N ILE A 147 19.78 4.24 -4.42
CA ILE A 147 19.31 4.30 -3.03
C ILE A 147 20.40 4.89 -2.14
N ILE A 148 20.02 5.91 -1.37
CA ILE A 148 20.86 6.68 -0.46
C ILE A 148 20.30 6.46 0.96
N ASN A 149 20.76 5.39 1.61
CA ASN A 149 20.36 4.99 2.97
C ASN A 149 20.99 5.85 4.06
N LEU A 150 20.41 5.87 5.26
CA LEU A 150 20.92 6.64 6.41
C LEU A 150 21.05 8.15 6.13
N ARG A 151 20.12 8.74 5.38
CA ARG A 151 20.08 10.20 5.13
C ARG A 151 18.70 10.76 5.48
N SER A 152 18.69 11.90 6.16
CA SER A 152 17.48 12.68 6.47
C SER A 152 17.53 14.02 5.75
N ILE A 153 16.50 14.36 4.98
CA ILE A 153 16.39 15.68 4.33
C ILE A 153 15.97 16.69 5.40
N LYS A 154 16.77 17.74 5.62
CA LYS A 154 16.45 18.78 6.62
C LYS A 154 15.79 20.00 6.02
N ARG A 155 16.27 20.43 4.84
CA ARG A 155 15.76 21.59 4.11
C ARG A 155 16.18 21.54 2.64
N CYS A 156 15.53 22.37 1.84
CA CYS A 156 15.84 22.60 0.44
C CYS A 156 16.18 24.08 0.24
N GLU A 157 17.30 24.36 -0.43
CA GLU A 157 17.77 25.69 -0.80
C GLU A 157 18.08 25.70 -2.31
N GLY A 158 17.34 26.47 -3.10
CA GLY A 158 17.35 26.37 -4.55
C GLY A 158 17.08 24.93 -5.00
N LYS A 159 17.93 24.40 -5.89
CA LYS A 159 17.88 22.98 -6.32
C LYS A 159 18.71 22.03 -5.46
N THR A 160 19.08 22.44 -4.26
CA THR A 160 19.93 21.66 -3.35
C THR A 160 19.15 21.21 -2.12
N LEU A 161 19.14 19.92 -1.87
CA LEU A 161 18.68 19.29 -0.64
C LEU A 161 19.86 19.19 0.33
N VAL A 162 19.66 19.68 1.55
CA VAL A 162 20.61 19.53 2.66
C VAL A 162 20.28 18.25 3.41
N LEU A 163 21.12 17.24 3.25
CA LEU A 163 20.98 15.93 3.87
C LEU A 163 21.80 15.88 5.16
N GLU A 164 21.22 15.40 6.25
CA GLU A 164 21.97 14.98 7.43
C GLU A 164 22.26 13.49 7.35
N LYS A 165 23.51 13.10 7.60
CA LYS A 165 23.88 11.68 7.75
C LYS A 165 23.32 11.14 9.04
N MET A 166 22.72 9.97 8.95
CA MET A 166 22.20 9.22 10.09
C MET A 166 23.18 8.11 10.47
N VAL A 167 23.20 7.75 11.74
CA VAL A 167 23.96 6.63 12.29
C VAL A 167 22.97 5.54 12.63
N ASP A 168 23.16 4.35 12.04
CA ASP A 168 22.33 3.21 12.38
C ASP A 168 22.58 2.79 13.82
N THR A 169 21.49 2.50 14.54
CA THR A 169 21.56 2.01 15.93
C THR A 169 21.03 0.59 15.99
N GLU A 170 21.60 -0.21 16.88
CA GLU A 170 21.14 -1.58 17.08
C GLU A 170 19.75 -1.56 17.74
N GLY A 171 18.73 -2.08 17.04
CA GLY A 171 17.36 -2.17 17.52
C GLY A 171 16.58 -0.85 17.65
N GLY A 172 17.17 0.29 17.28
CA GLY A 172 16.58 1.62 17.44
C GLY A 172 16.32 2.36 16.12
N TRP A 173 15.71 3.54 16.25
CA TRP A 173 15.64 4.50 15.14
C TRP A 173 17.03 5.09 14.87
N PRO A 174 17.43 5.28 13.60
CA PRO A 174 18.69 5.93 13.25
C PRO A 174 18.83 7.32 13.89
N GLN A 175 20.03 7.65 14.37
CA GLN A 175 20.30 8.91 15.08
C GLN A 175 21.02 9.92 14.19
N SER A 176 20.75 11.20 14.41
CA SER A 176 21.43 12.32 13.75
C SER A 176 22.93 12.32 14.06
N SER A 177 23.77 12.40 13.03
CA SER A 177 25.23 12.50 13.21
C SER A 177 25.74 13.94 13.38
N GLY A 178 24.93 14.95 13.03
CA GLY A 178 25.38 16.35 12.90
C GLY A 178 26.27 16.61 11.67
N GLN A 179 26.51 15.62 10.81
CA GLN A 179 27.24 15.80 9.56
C GLN A 179 26.27 16.02 8.40
N TYR A 180 26.52 17.05 7.60
CA TYR A 180 25.67 17.45 6.49
C TYR A 180 26.35 17.26 5.14
N GLU A 181 25.57 16.89 4.14
CA GLU A 181 25.99 16.81 2.74
C GLU A 181 24.90 17.40 1.83
N ASN A 182 25.32 17.95 0.70
CA ASN A 182 24.42 18.54 -0.27
C ASN A 182 24.13 17.54 -1.39
N PHE A 183 22.87 17.46 -1.78
CA PHE A 183 22.42 16.65 -2.90
C PHE A 183 21.52 17.48 -3.81
N THR A 184 21.64 17.40 -5.12
CA THR A 184 20.80 18.19 -6.02
C THR A 184 19.62 17.37 -6.52
N GLY A 185 18.48 18.03 -6.75
CA GLY A 185 17.27 17.41 -7.28
C GLY A 185 16.38 18.44 -7.96
N ASP A 186 15.53 17.98 -8.87
CA ASP A 186 14.55 18.81 -9.57
C ASP A 186 13.15 18.69 -8.97
N VAL A 187 12.84 17.54 -8.35
CA VAL A 187 11.55 17.22 -7.71
C VAL A 187 11.81 16.40 -6.46
N LEU A 188 11.07 16.68 -5.37
CA LEU A 188 11.06 15.87 -4.17
C LEU A 188 9.67 15.24 -3.98
N VAL A 189 9.60 13.92 -3.79
CA VAL A 189 8.36 13.18 -3.53
C VAL A 189 8.42 12.57 -2.14
N GLN A 190 7.48 12.90 -1.26
CA GLN A 190 7.40 12.36 0.09
C GLN A 190 6.59 11.06 0.11
N ALA A 191 7.22 9.97 0.57
CA ALA A 191 6.66 8.62 0.69
C ALA A 191 6.77 8.09 2.14
N LEU A 192 6.37 8.92 3.12
CA LEU A 192 6.57 8.68 4.56
C LEU A 192 5.43 7.90 5.24
N GLY A 193 4.63 7.18 4.44
CA GLY A 193 3.48 6.42 4.90
C GLY A 193 2.16 7.19 4.84
N GLN A 194 1.12 6.59 5.41
CA GLN A 194 -0.26 7.05 5.28
C GLN A 194 -0.98 7.02 6.64
N THR A 195 -2.03 7.82 6.78
CA THR A 195 -2.93 7.85 7.93
C THR A 195 -4.40 7.83 7.48
N VAL A 196 -5.27 7.52 8.43
CA VAL A 196 -6.72 7.45 8.21
C VAL A 196 -7.30 8.86 8.29
N ASN A 197 -8.22 9.19 7.39
CA ASN A 197 -9.09 10.35 7.61
C ASN A 197 -10.17 9.96 8.63
N THR A 198 -10.07 10.50 9.84
CA THR A 198 -10.98 10.21 10.94
C THR A 198 -12.17 11.16 11.03
N ASP A 199 -12.18 12.25 10.26
CA ASP A 199 -13.22 13.28 10.33
C ASP A 199 -14.66 12.74 10.28
N PRO A 200 -14.99 11.74 9.44
CA PRO A 200 -16.37 11.26 9.34
C PRO A 200 -16.91 10.51 10.58
N PHE A 201 -16.04 10.11 11.51
CA PHE A 201 -16.42 9.29 12.67
C PHE A 201 -15.79 9.71 14.00
N GLN A 202 -14.83 10.63 14.01
CA GLN A 202 -14.09 10.99 15.24
C GLN A 202 -14.96 11.57 16.36
N GLN A 203 -16.09 12.19 16.01
CA GLN A 203 -17.01 12.81 16.98
C GLN A 203 -18.11 11.83 17.47
N ILE A 204 -18.11 10.58 17.00
CA ILE A 204 -19.14 9.60 17.37
C ILE A 204 -18.79 8.99 18.73
N SER A 205 -19.67 9.20 19.72
CA SER A 205 -19.51 8.60 21.04
C SER A 205 -19.38 7.08 20.97
N GLY A 206 -18.35 6.54 21.65
CA GLY A 206 -18.02 5.12 21.67
C GLY A 206 -17.01 4.69 20.60
N MET A 207 -16.80 5.47 19.53
CA MET A 207 -15.77 5.17 18.54
C MET A 207 -14.41 5.67 19.03
N VAL A 208 -13.53 4.74 19.42
CA VAL A 208 -12.21 5.06 19.96
C VAL A 208 -11.18 5.10 18.85
N ILE A 209 -10.44 6.20 18.75
CA ILE A 209 -9.28 6.33 17.88
C ILE A 209 -8.03 6.28 18.75
N HIS A 210 -7.09 5.43 18.38
CA HIS A 210 -5.79 5.31 19.03
C HIS A 210 -4.73 5.22 17.94
N GLU A 211 -3.65 6.00 18.07
CA GLU A 211 -2.55 6.06 17.07
C GLU A 211 -3.03 6.31 15.62
N GLY A 212 -4.10 7.09 15.46
CA GLY A 212 -4.65 7.46 14.14
C GLY A 212 -5.40 6.34 13.42
N VAL A 213 -5.77 5.26 14.13
CA VAL A 213 -6.63 4.18 13.61
C VAL A 213 -7.82 3.93 14.53
N LEU A 214 -8.93 3.48 13.92
CA LEU A 214 -10.17 3.18 14.61
C LEU A 214 -10.09 1.82 15.31
N GLN A 215 -10.37 1.79 16.60
CA GLN A 215 -10.37 0.56 17.38
C GLN A 215 -11.62 -0.27 17.10
N VAL A 216 -11.42 -1.58 16.98
CA VAL A 216 -12.47 -2.58 16.78
C VAL A 216 -12.23 -3.77 17.69
N ASP A 217 -13.31 -4.47 18.03
CA ASP A 217 -13.24 -5.71 18.79
C ASP A 217 -12.87 -6.93 17.91
N SER A 218 -12.90 -8.12 18.52
CA SER A 218 -12.62 -9.37 17.81
C SER A 218 -13.65 -9.72 16.74
N SER A 219 -14.84 -9.10 16.73
CA SER A 219 -15.89 -9.26 15.71
C SER A 219 -15.77 -8.24 14.56
N MET A 220 -14.78 -7.33 14.64
CA MET A 220 -14.61 -6.16 13.78
C MET A 220 -15.63 -5.04 14.05
N MET A 221 -16.39 -5.11 15.16
CA MET A 221 -17.33 -4.07 15.55
C MET A 221 -16.60 -2.92 16.25
N THR A 222 -16.99 -1.70 15.94
CA THR A 222 -16.53 -0.49 16.64
C THR A 222 -17.24 -0.38 17.99
N GLY A 223 -16.89 0.60 18.82
CA GLY A 223 -17.67 0.84 20.05
C GLY A 223 -19.08 1.43 19.81
N TYR A 224 -19.50 1.61 18.55
CA TYR A 224 -20.87 1.94 18.19
C TYR A 224 -21.58 0.71 17.59
N ASN A 225 -22.70 0.30 18.21
CA ASN A 225 -23.46 -0.88 17.80
C ASN A 225 -23.94 -0.80 16.34
N GLY A 226 -23.67 -1.86 15.57
CA GLY A 226 -24.04 -1.95 14.16
C GLY A 226 -23.09 -1.21 13.20
N ILE A 227 -22.00 -0.63 13.71
CA ILE A 227 -20.91 -0.08 12.90
C ILE A 227 -19.67 -0.94 13.08
N PHE A 228 -19.17 -1.47 11.98
CA PHE A 228 -17.99 -2.33 11.88
C PHE A 228 -16.90 -1.61 11.09
N ALA A 229 -15.65 -2.01 11.23
CA ALA A 229 -14.55 -1.46 10.43
C ALA A 229 -13.47 -2.49 10.13
N GLY A 230 -12.72 -2.28 9.03
CA GLY A 230 -11.67 -3.18 8.61
C GLY A 230 -10.72 -2.58 7.57
N GLY A 231 -9.76 -3.38 7.09
CA GLY A 231 -8.66 -2.90 6.25
C GLY A 231 -7.67 -2.00 6.99
N ASP A 232 -7.03 -1.09 6.27
CA ASP A 232 -5.89 -0.29 6.78
C ASP A 232 -6.27 0.76 7.85
N MET A 233 -7.57 0.93 8.10
CA MET A 233 -8.07 1.93 9.06
C MET A 233 -8.20 1.43 10.49
N VAL A 234 -7.93 0.14 10.72
CA VAL A 234 -7.92 -0.48 12.05
C VAL A 234 -6.49 -0.94 12.41
N PRO A 235 -6.19 -1.33 13.66
CA PRO A 235 -4.88 -1.84 14.05
C PRO A 235 -4.53 -3.15 13.34
N SER A 236 -3.86 -3.07 12.19
CA SER A 236 -3.47 -4.25 11.42
C SER A 236 -2.27 -4.05 10.52
N GLN A 237 -1.75 -5.17 10.02
CA GLN A 237 -0.83 -5.16 8.90
C GLN A 237 -1.55 -4.59 7.67
N ARG A 238 -0.94 -3.61 7.01
CA ARG A 238 -1.53 -2.89 5.88
C ARG A 238 -1.26 -3.60 4.56
N THR A 239 -1.77 -4.82 4.45
CA THR A 239 -1.66 -5.65 3.25
C THR A 239 -3.05 -5.91 2.66
N ALA A 240 -3.12 -6.10 1.35
CA ALA A 240 -4.37 -6.43 0.67
C ALA A 240 -5.01 -7.71 1.24
N THR A 241 -4.20 -8.71 1.59
CA THR A 241 -4.69 -9.99 2.13
C THR A 241 -5.29 -9.82 3.52
N THR A 242 -4.66 -9.02 4.39
CA THR A 242 -5.22 -8.67 5.71
C THR A 242 -6.56 -7.94 5.55
N ALA A 243 -6.64 -6.97 4.63
CA ALA A 243 -7.88 -6.22 4.38
C ALA A 243 -9.02 -7.10 3.87
N ILE A 244 -8.73 -8.03 2.94
CA ILE A 244 -9.70 -9.04 2.47
C ILE A 244 -10.16 -9.93 3.63
N GLY A 245 -9.23 -10.37 4.48
CA GLY A 245 -9.54 -11.16 5.68
C GLY A 245 -10.47 -10.42 6.65
N HIS A 246 -10.25 -9.13 6.87
CA HIS A 246 -11.14 -8.29 7.67
C HIS A 246 -12.53 -8.19 7.05
N GLY A 247 -12.64 -7.98 5.73
CA GLY A 247 -13.93 -7.96 5.03
C GLY A 247 -14.71 -9.27 5.20
N LYS A 248 -14.04 -10.42 5.00
CA LYS A 248 -14.64 -11.75 5.21
C LYS A 248 -15.14 -11.93 6.65
N LYS A 249 -14.31 -11.54 7.62
CA LYS A 249 -14.64 -11.67 9.05
C LYS A 249 -15.80 -10.74 9.45
N ALA A 250 -15.78 -9.50 8.99
CA ALA A 250 -16.84 -8.53 9.24
C ALA A 250 -18.16 -9.00 8.62
N ALA A 251 -18.16 -9.51 7.37
CA ALA A 251 -19.38 -10.01 6.72
C ALA A 251 -20.09 -11.11 7.55
N LEU A 252 -19.33 -12.07 8.11
CA LEU A 252 -19.88 -13.10 8.99
C LEU A 252 -20.48 -12.51 10.27
N ASN A 253 -19.80 -11.56 10.90
CA ASN A 253 -20.28 -10.95 12.14
C ASN A 253 -21.46 -10.01 11.91
N ILE A 254 -21.47 -9.25 10.81
CA ILE A 254 -22.60 -8.42 10.39
C ILE A 254 -23.83 -9.29 10.16
N ASN A 255 -23.71 -10.41 9.42
CA ASN A 255 -24.81 -11.32 9.19
C ASN A 255 -25.38 -11.88 10.51
N ASN A 256 -24.52 -12.30 11.43
CA ASN A 256 -24.98 -12.80 12.73
C ASN A 256 -25.63 -11.68 13.57
N TRP A 257 -25.03 -10.50 13.60
CA TRP A 257 -25.58 -9.34 14.30
C TRP A 257 -26.97 -8.94 13.78
N LEU A 258 -27.18 -8.91 12.45
CA LEU A 258 -28.49 -8.65 11.84
C LEU A 258 -29.53 -9.71 12.20
N ASN A 259 -29.11 -10.97 12.33
CA ASN A 259 -29.96 -12.08 12.77
C ASN A 259 -30.06 -12.21 14.29
N GLN A 260 -29.46 -11.30 15.07
CA GLN A 260 -29.39 -11.36 16.53
C GLN A 260 -28.77 -12.65 17.07
N THR A 261 -27.84 -13.23 16.31
CA THR A 261 -27.05 -14.40 16.69
C THR A 261 -25.59 -14.01 16.93
N THR A 262 -24.81 -14.93 17.52
CA THR A 262 -23.37 -14.76 17.70
C THR A 262 -22.64 -15.72 16.78
N TYR A 263 -21.66 -15.21 16.02
CA TYR A 263 -20.81 -16.07 15.21
C TYR A 263 -19.95 -16.96 16.10
N GLN A 264 -20.10 -18.28 15.95
CA GLN A 264 -19.26 -19.26 16.58
C GLN A 264 -18.33 -19.86 15.51
N PRO A 265 -17.01 -19.58 15.55
CA PRO A 265 -16.10 -20.16 14.58
C PRO A 265 -16.05 -21.68 14.75
N ALA A 266 -16.05 -22.39 13.62
CA ALA A 266 -15.81 -23.82 13.62
C ALA A 266 -14.43 -24.13 14.24
N PRO A 267 -14.27 -25.30 14.89
CA PRO A 267 -12.96 -25.76 15.35
C PRO A 267 -11.96 -25.70 14.20
N LYS A 268 -10.77 -25.14 14.47
CA LYS A 268 -9.71 -25.12 13.47
C LYS A 268 -9.28 -26.55 13.17
N HIS A 269 -9.02 -26.83 11.90
CA HIS A 269 -8.37 -28.08 11.50
C HIS A 269 -7.00 -28.20 12.18
N GLU A 270 -6.56 -29.44 12.39
CA GLU A 270 -5.21 -29.73 12.87
C GLU A 270 -4.17 -29.12 11.92
N ILE A 271 -3.08 -28.59 12.47
CA ILE A 271 -1.99 -28.04 11.66
C ILE A 271 -1.27 -29.21 11.00
N VAL A 272 -1.43 -29.33 9.68
CA VAL A 272 -0.67 -30.28 8.86
C VAL A 272 0.77 -29.79 8.74
N ASN A 273 1.70 -30.54 9.33
CA ASN A 273 3.14 -30.30 9.16
C ASN A 273 3.71 -31.14 8.02
N SER A 274 4.96 -30.87 7.62
CA SER A 274 5.59 -31.54 6.47
C SER A 274 5.64 -33.05 6.59
N SER A 275 5.79 -33.60 7.80
CA SER A 275 5.74 -35.04 8.06
C SER A 275 4.36 -35.68 7.85
N MET A 276 3.28 -34.90 7.92
CA MET A 276 1.91 -35.38 7.67
C MET A 276 1.53 -35.28 6.19
N MET A 277 2.34 -34.63 5.36
CA MET A 277 2.11 -34.53 3.92
C MET A 277 2.63 -35.80 3.23
N ASN A 278 1.77 -36.48 2.48
CA ASN A 278 2.17 -37.58 1.61
C ASN A 278 2.85 -37.05 0.35
N THR A 279 4.12 -36.64 0.47
CA THR A 279 4.89 -36.07 -0.65
C THR A 279 5.31 -37.11 -1.69
N TRP A 280 5.31 -38.41 -1.36
CA TRP A 280 5.74 -39.49 -2.27
C TRP A 280 4.91 -39.56 -3.57
N TYR A 281 3.64 -39.17 -3.53
CA TYR A 281 2.79 -39.17 -4.73
C TYR A 281 3.14 -38.07 -5.73
N TYR A 282 3.83 -37.02 -5.30
CA TYR A 282 4.22 -35.90 -6.15
C TYR A 282 5.67 -36.10 -6.61
N SER A 283 5.89 -36.08 -7.92
CA SER A 283 7.25 -36.10 -8.48
C SER A 283 7.94 -34.77 -8.22
N ASP A 284 9.19 -34.80 -7.76
CA ASP A 284 10.05 -33.62 -7.71
C ASP A 284 10.15 -33.02 -9.12
N ALA A 285 9.60 -31.82 -9.28
CA ALA A 285 9.61 -31.08 -10.52
C ALA A 285 10.39 -29.77 -10.36
N PRO A 286 11.18 -29.34 -11.36
CA PRO A 286 11.79 -28.03 -11.32
C PRO A 286 10.67 -26.98 -11.30
N ARG A 287 10.82 -25.97 -10.44
CA ARG A 287 9.85 -24.87 -10.34
C ARG A 287 9.63 -24.22 -11.69
N THR A 288 8.39 -24.09 -12.14
CA THR A 288 8.11 -23.32 -13.33
C THR A 288 8.30 -21.83 -13.05
N PHE A 289 9.21 -21.19 -13.81
CA PHE A 289 9.40 -19.75 -13.73
C PHE A 289 8.41 -19.05 -14.65
N ARG A 290 7.65 -18.12 -14.07
CA ARG A 290 6.79 -17.22 -14.85
C ARG A 290 7.67 -16.32 -15.72
N PRO A 291 7.29 -16.03 -16.98
CA PRO A 291 8.07 -15.16 -17.83
C PRO A 291 8.09 -13.75 -17.23
N ILE A 292 9.27 -13.14 -17.16
CA ILE A 292 9.45 -11.77 -16.68
C ILE A 292 9.82 -10.89 -17.88
N LEU A 293 9.23 -9.71 -17.98
CA LEU A 293 9.62 -8.74 -18.99
C LEU A 293 11.12 -8.41 -18.89
N ASN A 294 11.77 -8.22 -20.03
CA ASN A 294 13.16 -7.77 -20.08
C ASN A 294 13.28 -6.31 -19.64
N LEU A 295 14.49 -5.91 -19.24
CA LEU A 295 14.73 -4.59 -18.65
C LEU A 295 14.26 -3.42 -19.54
N VAL A 296 14.56 -3.46 -20.84
CA VAL A 296 14.17 -2.41 -21.79
C VAL A 296 12.64 -2.20 -21.82
N ARG A 297 11.87 -3.30 -21.80
CA ARG A 297 10.40 -3.22 -21.77
C ARG A 297 9.85 -2.82 -20.40
N ARG A 298 10.55 -3.14 -19.30
CA ARG A 298 10.16 -2.71 -17.96
C ARG A 298 10.18 -1.18 -17.84
N VAL A 299 11.21 -0.54 -18.37
CA VAL A 299 11.41 0.92 -18.25
C VAL A 299 10.63 1.72 -19.30
N SER A 300 10.16 1.09 -20.39
CA SER A 300 9.48 1.79 -21.48
C SER A 300 7.96 1.91 -21.32
N GLY A 301 7.38 1.44 -20.22
CA GLY A 301 5.93 1.52 -20.01
C GLY A 301 5.39 0.72 -18.83
N PHE A 302 4.07 0.52 -18.82
CA PHE A 302 3.32 -0.06 -17.70
C PHE A 302 2.80 -1.49 -17.96
N ALA A 303 3.40 -2.21 -18.91
CA ALA A 303 3.04 -3.60 -19.17
C ALA A 303 3.31 -4.50 -17.94
N GLU A 304 2.49 -5.53 -17.73
CA GLU A 304 2.62 -6.44 -16.59
C GLU A 304 4.02 -7.07 -16.54
N LEU A 305 4.70 -6.93 -15.40
CA LEU A 305 6.08 -7.37 -15.24
C LEU A 305 6.23 -8.89 -15.24
N VAL A 306 5.31 -9.58 -14.55
CA VAL A 306 5.30 -11.03 -14.39
C VAL A 306 4.14 -11.61 -15.20
N GLY A 307 4.46 -12.24 -16.33
CA GLY A 307 3.47 -12.85 -17.21
C GLY A 307 2.80 -14.08 -16.57
N ASN A 308 1.73 -14.56 -17.20
CA ASN A 308 0.99 -15.73 -16.71
C ASN A 308 1.72 -17.04 -17.03
N LEU A 309 1.39 -18.11 -16.30
CA LEU A 309 1.67 -19.46 -16.77
C LEU A 309 0.79 -19.75 -17.99
N ASN A 310 1.28 -20.55 -18.93
CA ASN A 310 0.44 -21.10 -19.99
C ASN A 310 -0.39 -22.27 -19.44
N GLU A 311 -1.38 -22.71 -20.20
CA GLU A 311 -2.27 -23.80 -19.81
C GLU A 311 -1.51 -25.10 -19.48
N SER A 312 -0.50 -25.45 -20.28
CA SER A 312 0.29 -26.67 -20.07
C SER A 312 1.02 -26.65 -18.73
N ASN A 313 1.66 -25.53 -18.39
CA ASN A 313 2.45 -25.41 -17.17
C ASN A 313 1.53 -25.25 -15.95
N ALA A 314 0.42 -24.51 -16.09
CA ALA A 314 -0.57 -24.40 -15.03
C ALA A 314 -1.21 -25.76 -14.70
N ALA A 315 -1.55 -26.55 -15.73
CA ALA A 315 -2.07 -27.90 -15.55
C ALA A 315 -1.01 -28.86 -14.98
N TYR A 316 0.27 -28.67 -15.31
CA TYR A 316 1.36 -29.45 -14.75
C TYR A 316 1.58 -29.15 -13.26
N GLU A 317 1.60 -27.87 -12.87
CA GLU A 317 1.74 -27.43 -11.47
C GLU A 317 0.52 -27.77 -10.59
N ALA A 318 -0.66 -27.98 -11.20
CA ALA A 318 -1.89 -28.33 -10.49
C ALA A 318 -2.09 -29.86 -10.28
N ARG A 319 -1.23 -30.69 -10.86
CA ARG A 319 -1.25 -32.16 -10.72
C ARG A 319 -0.40 -32.61 -9.55
#